data_AF-A0A7R9VQH0-F1
#
_entry.id   AF-A0A7R9VQH0-F1
#
_cell.length_a   1.000
_cell.length_b   1.000
_cell.length_c   1.000
_cell.angle_alpha   90.00
_cell.angle_beta   90.00
_cell.angle_gamma   90.00
#
_symmetry.space_group_name_H-M   'P 1'
#
loop_
_entity.id
_entity.type
_entity.pdbx_description
1 polymer ?
#
loop_
_entity_poly.entity_id
_entity_poly.type
_entity_poly.pdbx_seq_one_letter_code
_entity_poly.pdbx_strand_id
1 'polypeptide(L)'
;NHITTTVRAVGLTLACVALFLSAFFAGWTYRYRATRIVRASQPFFLGMICFGTAVMSLAILPFGVDDGAVSKETCNYACMAGPWLICTGFTVAFSAVFSKIWRINQVFNSNLRKIKVTERDVLRPFGVLFAINVAVLTAWTILDPLVWTRQPIKDGQEWETYGSCRAQ
;
A
#
# COMPACT_ATOMS: atom_id res chain seq x y z
N ASN A 1 -1.03 -25.70 -8.89
CA ASN A 1 -0.56 -24.52 -9.67
C ASN A 1 -1.72 -23.84 -10.39
N HIS A 2 -2.69 -23.27 -9.66
CA HIS A 2 -3.86 -22.62 -10.27
C HIS A 2 -3.68 -21.11 -10.50
N ILE A 3 -2.61 -20.49 -9.97
CA ILE A 3 -2.22 -19.18 -10.46
C ILE A 3 -1.57 -19.40 -11.82
N THR A 4 -2.37 -19.24 -12.87
CA THR A 4 -1.91 -19.36 -14.25
C THR A 4 -0.72 -18.41 -14.43
N THR A 5 0.33 -18.87 -15.11
CA THR A 5 1.51 -18.05 -15.42
C THR A 5 1.14 -16.71 -16.05
N THR A 6 0.02 -16.67 -16.77
CA THR A 6 -0.59 -15.46 -17.33
C THR A 6 -1.00 -14.45 -16.26
N VAL A 7 -1.68 -14.87 -15.19
CA VAL A 7 -2.12 -13.98 -14.10
C VAL A 7 -0.91 -13.39 -13.37
N ARG A 8 0.13 -14.20 -13.11
CA ARG A 8 1.38 -13.73 -12.50
C ARG A 8 2.09 -12.72 -13.38
N ALA A 9 2.19 -13.01 -14.68
CA ALA A 9 2.80 -12.11 -15.66
C ALA A 9 2.04 -10.79 -15.76
N VAL A 10 0.71 -10.82 -15.85
CA VAL A 10 -0.14 -9.62 -15.87
C VAL A 10 -0.02 -8.81 -14.57
N GLY A 11 0.00 -9.47 -13.42
CA GLY A 11 0.22 -8.79 -12.14
C GLY A 11 1.57 -8.07 -12.09
N LEU A 12 2.63 -8.77 -12.51
CA LEU A 12 3.98 -8.19 -12.50
C LEU A 12 4.13 -7.03 -13.49
N THR A 13 3.55 -7.13 -14.69
CA THR A 13 3.58 -6.03 -15.66
C THR A 13 2.84 -4.81 -15.13
N LEU A 14 1.67 -4.99 -14.52
CA LEU A 14 0.93 -3.90 -13.87
C LEU A 14 1.73 -3.27 -12.71
N ALA A 15 2.39 -4.08 -11.89
CA ALA A 15 3.24 -3.58 -10.80
C ALA A 15 4.40 -2.73 -11.35
N CYS A 16 5.10 -3.22 -12.38
CA CYS A 16 6.19 -2.49 -13.03
C CYS A 16 5.72 -1.16 -13.64
N VAL A 17 4.58 -1.17 -14.34
CA VAL A 17 3.99 0.05 -14.91
C VAL A 17 3.60 1.04 -13.80
N ALA A 18 2.97 0.57 -12.72
CA ALA A 18 2.57 1.42 -11.60
C ALA A 18 3.79 2.04 -10.88
N LEU A 19 4.85 1.26 -10.66
CA LEU A 19 6.10 1.76 -10.07
C LEU A 19 6.79 2.78 -10.97
N PHE A 20 6.86 2.50 -12.28
CA PHE A 20 7.43 3.42 -13.26
C PHE A 20 6.66 4.74 -13.31
N LEU A 21 5.33 4.68 -13.41
CA LEU A 21 4.47 5.87 -13.43
C LEU A 21 4.58 6.65 -12.13
N SER A 22 4.61 5.97 -10.98
CA SER A 22 4.79 6.63 -9.68
C SER A 22 6.14 7.36 -9.60
N ALA A 23 7.23 6.71 -10.00
CA ALA A 23 8.56 7.33 -10.02
C ALA A 23 8.63 8.51 -11.00
N PHE A 24 8.04 8.37 -12.19
CA PHE A 24 7.94 9.42 -13.19
C PHE A 24 7.16 10.64 -12.65
N PHE A 25 5.97 10.43 -12.07
CA PHE A 25 5.17 11.52 -11.52
C PHE A 25 5.81 12.16 -10.29
N ALA A 26 6.49 11.39 -9.44
CA ALA A 26 7.26 11.92 -8.33
C ALA A 26 8.42 12.79 -8.82
N GLY A 27 9.18 12.32 -9.81
CA GLY A 27 10.28 13.07 -10.44
C GLY A 27 9.79 14.34 -11.13
N TRP A 28 8.70 14.27 -11.89
CA TRP A 28 8.04 15.43 -12.50
C TRP A 28 7.60 16.44 -11.44
N THR A 29 6.92 15.99 -10.39
CA THR A 29 6.46 16.84 -9.29
C THR A 29 7.63 17.54 -8.60
N TYR A 30 8.75 16.84 -8.40
CA TYR A 30 9.96 17.43 -7.82
C TYR A 30 10.59 18.47 -8.74
N ARG A 31 10.72 18.16 -10.04
CA ARG A 31 11.32 19.06 -11.05
C ARG A 31 10.52 20.34 -11.27
N TYR A 32 9.19 20.26 -11.21
CA TYR A 32 8.28 21.38 -11.46
C TYR A 32 7.70 21.99 -10.18
N ARG A 33 8.24 21.67 -9.00
CA ARG A 33 7.75 22.14 -7.69
C ARG A 33 7.63 23.67 -7.54
N ALA A 34 8.40 24.42 -8.33
CA ALA A 34 8.40 25.89 -8.32
C ALA A 34 7.29 26.52 -9.17
N THR A 35 6.68 25.77 -10.10
CA THR A 35 5.58 26.27 -10.94
C THR A 35 4.35 26.56 -10.10
N ARG A 36 3.59 27.60 -10.46
CA ARG A 36 2.41 28.05 -9.69
C ARG A 36 1.40 26.92 -9.46
N ILE A 37 1.19 26.07 -10.47
CA ILE A 37 0.24 24.95 -10.43
C ILE A 37 0.68 23.89 -9.41
N VAL A 38 1.90 23.37 -9.53
CA VAL A 38 2.41 22.31 -8.62
C VAL A 38 2.56 22.84 -7.20
N ARG A 39 3.00 24.10 -7.05
CA ARG A 39 3.10 24.74 -5.73
C ARG A 39 1.74 24.91 -5.06
N ALA A 40 0.68 25.19 -5.83
CA ALA A 40 -0.69 25.29 -5.29
C ALA A 40 -1.21 23.91 -4.83
N SER A 41 -0.87 22.85 -5.56
CA SER A 41 -1.24 21.46 -5.25
C SER A 41 -0.42 20.82 -4.12
N GLN A 42 0.56 21.55 -3.56
CA GLN A 42 1.42 21.15 -2.47
C GLN A 42 2.23 19.87 -2.78
N PRO A 43 3.48 20.01 -3.28
CA PRO A 43 4.25 18.88 -3.82
C PRO A 43 4.52 17.77 -2.79
N PHE A 44 4.58 18.10 -1.49
CA PHE A 44 4.74 17.12 -0.42
C PHE A 44 3.63 16.06 -0.40
N PHE A 45 2.37 16.47 -0.54
CA PHE A 45 1.23 15.53 -0.56
C PHE A 45 1.19 14.66 -1.80
N LEU A 46 1.54 15.24 -2.95
CA LEU A 46 1.68 14.49 -4.21
C LEU A 46 2.77 13.42 -4.09
N GLY A 47 3.90 13.75 -3.45
CA GLY A 47 4.96 12.80 -3.15
C GLY A 47 4.50 11.66 -2.24
N MET A 48 3.75 11.96 -1.17
CA MET A 48 3.19 10.92 -0.28
C MET A 48 2.22 9.98 -1.01
N ILE A 49 1.37 10.50 -1.90
CA ILE A 49 0.47 9.67 -2.71
C ILE A 49 1.28 8.73 -3.61
N CYS A 50 2.27 9.26 -4.35
CA CYS A 50 3.13 8.45 -5.22
C CYS A 50 3.86 7.35 -4.42
N PHE A 51 4.39 7.69 -3.25
CA PHE A 51 5.03 6.73 -2.36
C PHE A 51 4.05 5.66 -1.88
N GLY A 52 2.87 6.05 -1.39
CA GLY A 52 1.83 5.11 -0.94
C GLY A 52 1.41 4.14 -2.06
N THR A 53 1.18 4.63 -3.27
CA THR A 53 0.83 3.79 -4.42
C THR A 53 1.97 2.87 -4.85
N ALA A 54 3.23 3.32 -4.73
CA ALA A 54 4.39 2.47 -5.01
C ALA A 54 4.50 1.32 -3.99
N VAL A 55 4.31 1.60 -2.70
CA VAL A 55 4.29 0.59 -1.64
C VAL A 55 3.16 -0.42 -1.84
N MET A 56 1.95 0.04 -2.19
CA MET A 56 0.85 -0.87 -2.53
C MET A 56 1.15 -1.74 -3.74
N SER A 57 1.83 -1.19 -4.77
CA SER A 57 2.20 -1.95 -5.96
C SER A 57 3.22 -3.06 -5.66
N LEU A 58 4.09 -2.85 -4.67
CA LEU A 58 5.02 -3.89 -4.19
C LEU A 58 4.30 -5.08 -3.56
N ALA A 59 3.07 -4.92 -3.04
CA ALA A 59 2.29 -6.01 -2.48
C ALA A 59 1.90 -7.08 -3.52
N ILE A 60 1.93 -6.75 -4.82
CA ILE A 60 1.68 -7.72 -5.90
C ILE A 60 2.75 -8.83 -5.90
N LEU A 61 3.98 -8.52 -5.47
CA LEU A 61 5.07 -9.50 -5.40
C LEU A 61 4.76 -10.66 -4.44
N PRO A 62 4.48 -10.43 -3.13
CA PRO A 62 4.15 -11.51 -2.21
C PRO A 62 2.88 -12.27 -2.60
N PHE A 63 1.87 -11.63 -3.20
CA PHE A 63 0.68 -12.35 -3.69
C PHE A 63 0.96 -13.24 -4.90
N GLY A 64 2.01 -12.96 -5.65
CA GLY A 64 2.44 -13.76 -6.79
C GLY A 64 3.39 -14.91 -6.44
N VAL A 65 3.73 -15.09 -5.15
CA VAL A 65 4.59 -16.18 -4.68
C VAL A 65 3.77 -17.47 -4.56
N ASP A 66 4.31 -18.56 -5.07
CA ASP A 66 3.71 -19.90 -5.01
C ASP A 66 4.79 -20.91 -4.60
N ASP A 67 4.40 -21.99 -3.93
CA ASP A 67 5.33 -22.98 -3.37
C ASP A 67 6.00 -23.88 -4.43
N GLY A 68 5.58 -23.77 -5.69
CA GLY A 68 6.30 -24.33 -6.83
C GLY A 68 7.58 -23.56 -7.19
N ALA A 69 7.76 -22.32 -6.70
CA ALA A 69 8.90 -21.47 -7.02
C ALA A 69 9.84 -21.19 -5.83
N VAL A 70 9.35 -21.31 -4.58
CA VAL A 70 10.11 -20.98 -3.36
C VAL A 70 9.79 -21.94 -2.21
N SER A 71 10.59 -21.88 -1.13
CA SER A 71 10.35 -22.68 0.08
C SER A 71 9.06 -22.27 0.79
N LYS A 72 8.44 -23.22 1.52
CA LYS A 72 7.24 -22.97 2.34
C LYS A 72 7.43 -21.83 3.35
N GLU A 73 8.62 -21.71 3.94
CA GLU A 73 8.93 -20.60 4.85
C GLU A 73 8.85 -19.24 4.15
N THR A 74 9.35 -19.15 2.92
CA THR A 74 9.25 -17.94 2.10
C THR A 74 7.79 -17.62 1.77
N CYS A 75 6.97 -18.64 1.49
CA CYS A 75 5.53 -18.47 1.29
C CYS A 75 4.83 -17.93 2.55
N ASN A 76 5.19 -18.39 3.74
CA ASN A 76 4.64 -17.86 4.99
C ASN A 76 4.97 -16.37 5.16
N TYR A 77 6.22 -15.97 4.93
CA TYR A 77 6.60 -14.55 4.97
C TYR A 77 5.87 -13.73 3.91
N ALA A 78 5.66 -14.27 2.70
CA ALA A 78 4.90 -13.61 1.66
C ALA A 78 3.42 -13.42 2.04
N CYS A 79 2.78 -14.44 2.63
CA CYS A 79 1.41 -14.37 3.14
C CYS A 79 1.22 -13.22 4.12
N MET A 80 2.24 -12.94 4.95
CA MET A 80 2.23 -11.82 5.89
C MET A 80 2.58 -10.48 5.27
N ALA A 81 3.58 -10.44 4.39
CA ALA A 81 4.05 -9.21 3.78
C ALA A 81 2.97 -8.53 2.91
N GLY A 82 2.11 -9.31 2.24
CA GLY A 82 1.06 -8.78 1.36
C GLY A 82 0.11 -7.79 2.07
N PRO A 83 -0.63 -8.21 3.10
CA PRO A 83 -1.50 -7.33 3.88
C PRO A 83 -0.76 -6.12 4.47
N TRP A 84 0.45 -6.32 4.99
CA TRP A 84 1.26 -5.24 5.55
C TRP A 84 1.56 -4.14 4.53
N LEU A 85 2.00 -4.51 3.32
CA LEU A 85 2.31 -3.56 2.25
C LEU A 85 1.06 -2.81 1.77
N ILE A 86 -0.08 -3.50 1.63
CA ILE A 86 -1.35 -2.86 1.26
C ILE A 86 -1.78 -1.86 2.34
N CYS A 87 -1.90 -2.29 3.59
CA CYS A 87 -2.43 -1.45 4.67
C CYS A 87 -1.54 -0.24 4.95
N THR A 88 -0.21 -0.43 4.94
CA THR A 88 0.75 0.68 5.12
C THR A 88 0.71 1.66 3.96
N GLY A 89 0.77 1.17 2.72
CA GLY A 89 0.69 2.02 1.52
C GLY A 89 -0.64 2.77 1.40
N PHE A 90 -1.75 2.10 1.71
CA PHE A 90 -3.08 2.72 1.77
C PHE A 90 -3.17 3.80 2.84
N THR A 91 -2.68 3.54 4.06
CA THR A 91 -2.67 4.51 5.15
C THR A 91 -1.90 5.78 4.77
N VAL A 92 -0.76 5.64 4.10
CA VAL A 92 0.02 6.78 3.61
C VAL A 92 -0.76 7.56 2.55
N ALA A 93 -1.30 6.90 1.53
CA ALA A 93 -2.06 7.57 0.48
C ALA A 93 -3.32 8.26 1.02
N PHE A 94 -4.08 7.58 1.89
CA PHE A 94 -5.29 8.10 2.51
C PHE A 94 -5.01 9.31 3.40
N SER A 95 -3.95 9.27 4.21
CA SER A 95 -3.56 10.40 5.06
C SER A 95 -3.26 11.66 4.24
N ALA A 96 -2.64 11.51 3.06
CA ALA A 96 -2.34 12.64 2.19
C ALA A 96 -3.62 13.28 1.62
N VAL A 97 -4.64 12.48 1.29
CA VAL A 97 -5.95 12.95 0.83
C VAL A 97 -6.70 13.63 1.98
N PHE A 98 -6.78 12.99 3.14
CA PHE A 98 -7.43 13.54 4.34
C PHE A 98 -6.86 14.92 4.70
N SER A 99 -5.54 15.06 4.61
CA SER A 99 -4.85 16.32 4.89
C SER A 99 -5.22 17.45 3.93
N LYS A 100 -5.43 17.14 2.65
CA LYS A 100 -5.92 18.12 1.67
C LYS A 100 -7.33 18.57 2.01
N ILE A 101 -8.21 17.64 2.38
CA ILE A 101 -9.59 17.92 2.78
C ILE A 101 -9.62 18.77 4.05
N TRP A 102 -8.82 18.42 5.07
CA TRP A 102 -8.73 19.16 6.32
C TRP A 102 -8.30 20.62 6.10
N ARG A 103 -7.28 20.83 5.24
CA ARG A 103 -6.84 22.18 4.89
C ARG A 103 -7.93 22.98 4.18
N ILE A 104 -8.68 22.37 3.27
CA ILE A 104 -9.81 23.03 2.58
C ILE A 104 -10.87 23.44 3.62
N ASN A 105 -11.25 22.51 4.50
CA ASN A 105 -12.22 22.78 5.56
C ASN A 105 -11.78 23.94 6.47
N GLN A 106 -10.50 23.99 6.84
CA GLN A 106 -9.95 25.07 7.66
C GLN A 106 -10.01 26.42 6.94
N VAL A 107 -9.76 26.47 5.63
CA VAL A 107 -9.88 27.71 4.84
C VAL A 107 -11.33 28.18 4.80
N PHE A 108 -12.29 27.29 4.55
CA PHE A 108 -13.72 27.63 4.55
C PHE A 108 -14.21 28.14 5.91
N ASN A 109 -13.77 27.53 7.01
CA ASN A 109 -14.21 27.91 8.35
C ASN A 109 -13.50 29.17 8.91
N SER A 110 -12.48 29.68 8.22
CA SER A 110 -11.61 30.75 8.74
C SER A 110 -12.03 32.19 8.41
N ASN A 111 -13.26 32.42 7.92
CA ASN A 111 -13.77 33.76 7.53
C ASN A 111 -12.74 34.58 6.72
N LEU A 112 -12.06 33.95 5.75
CA LEU A 112 -11.07 34.57 4.86
C LEU A 112 -9.77 35.06 5.54
N ARG A 113 -9.50 34.71 6.81
CA ARG A 113 -8.20 34.99 7.43
C ARG A 113 -7.13 34.06 6.84
N LYS A 114 -5.99 34.63 6.45
CA LYS A 114 -4.90 33.89 5.80
C LYS A 114 -4.20 32.95 6.79
N ILE A 115 -4.67 31.71 6.89
CA ILE A 115 -4.03 30.67 7.72
C ILE A 115 -2.92 29.98 6.91
N LYS A 116 -1.69 30.06 7.42
CA LYS A 116 -0.53 29.34 6.86
C LYS A 116 -0.44 27.96 7.51
N VAL A 117 -1.12 26.98 6.92
CA VAL A 117 -1.00 25.57 7.33
C VAL A 117 0.39 25.07 6.96
N THR A 118 1.14 24.59 7.96
CA THR A 118 2.52 24.10 7.78
C THR A 118 2.48 22.59 7.54
N GLU A 119 3.44 22.06 6.76
CA GLU A 119 3.56 20.62 6.48
C GLU A 119 3.71 19.77 7.76
N ARG A 120 4.27 20.36 8.82
CA ARG A 120 4.43 19.72 10.14
C ARG A 120 3.11 19.49 10.87
N ASP A 121 2.10 20.34 10.66
CA ASP A 121 0.80 20.19 11.32
C ASP A 121 0.09 18.93 10.84
N VAL A 122 0.43 18.51 9.63
CA VAL A 122 -0.13 17.35 8.96
C VAL A 122 0.65 16.06 9.23
N LEU A 123 1.95 16.18 9.48
CA LEU A 123 2.78 15.03 9.84
C LEU A 123 2.34 14.41 11.18
N ARG A 124 1.76 15.20 12.09
CA ARG A 124 1.21 14.72 13.38
C ARG A 124 0.04 13.73 13.22
N PRO A 125 -1.11 14.10 12.60
CA PRO A 125 -2.21 13.16 12.40
C PRO A 125 -1.81 11.97 11.53
N PHE A 126 -0.92 12.17 10.54
CA PHE A 126 -0.33 11.06 9.80
C PHE A 126 0.40 10.08 10.70
N GLY A 127 1.31 10.56 11.57
CA GLY A 127 2.07 9.72 12.48
C GLY A 127 1.18 8.95 13.44
N VAL A 128 0.10 9.56 13.95
CA VAL A 128 -0.89 8.90 14.80
C VAL A 128 -1.63 7.79 14.04
N LEU A 129 -2.17 8.10 12.86
CA LEU A 129 -2.88 7.11 12.03
C LEU A 129 -1.97 5.95 11.62
N PHE A 130 -0.73 6.24 11.25
CA PHE A 130 0.26 5.25 10.89
C PHE A 130 0.65 4.37 12.07
N ALA A 131 0.87 4.95 13.25
CA ALA A 131 1.18 4.20 14.47
C ALA A 131 0.03 3.28 14.87
N ILE A 132 -1.22 3.74 14.80
CA ILE A 132 -2.40 2.91 15.05
C ILE A 132 -2.46 1.75 14.04
N ASN A 133 -2.26 2.03 12.74
CA ASN A 133 -2.25 0.99 11.72
C ASN A 133 -1.17 -0.07 11.98
N VAL A 134 0.05 0.35 12.32
CA VAL A 134 1.15 -0.57 12.68
C VAL A 134 0.82 -1.37 13.94
N ALA A 135 0.24 -0.73 14.97
CA ALA A 135 -0.17 -1.42 16.20
C ALA A 135 -1.24 -2.48 15.93
N VAL A 136 -2.23 -2.17 15.09
CA VAL A 136 -3.28 -3.12 14.70
C VAL A 136 -2.69 -4.28 13.89
N LEU A 137 -1.82 -4.00 12.92
CA LEU A 137 -1.18 -5.04 12.11
C LEU A 137 -0.25 -5.93 12.93
N THR A 138 0.56 -5.35 13.82
CA THR A 138 1.41 -6.13 14.74
C THR A 138 0.57 -7.01 15.67
N ALA A 139 -0.47 -6.46 16.29
CA ALA A 139 -1.37 -7.23 17.13
C ALA A 139 -2.00 -8.40 16.35
N TRP A 140 -2.48 -8.15 15.14
CA TRP A 140 -3.03 -9.19 14.27
C TRP A 140 -1.99 -10.27 13.95
N THR A 141 -0.77 -9.91 13.57
CA THR A 141 0.29 -10.90 13.27
C THR A 141 0.68 -11.77 14.46
N ILE A 142 0.55 -11.26 15.69
CA ILE A 142 0.89 -11.99 16.91
C ILE A 142 -0.26 -12.92 17.30
N LEU A 143 -1.49 -12.44 17.20
CA LEU A 143 -2.68 -13.20 17.61
C LEU A 143 -3.04 -14.31 16.62
N ASP A 144 -2.92 -14.02 15.32
CA ASP A 144 -3.38 -14.94 14.28
C ASP A 144 -2.46 -14.86 13.05
N PRO A 145 -1.34 -15.63 13.05
CA PRO A 145 -0.41 -15.58 11.96
C PRO A 145 -0.92 -16.31 10.71
N LEU A 146 -1.02 -15.61 9.57
CA LEU A 146 -1.23 -16.20 8.26
C LEU A 146 -0.06 -17.11 7.85
N VAL A 147 -0.38 -18.38 7.67
CA VAL A 147 0.53 -19.42 7.18
C VAL A 147 0.06 -19.97 5.83
N TRP A 148 1.02 -20.37 5.00
CA TRP A 148 0.77 -20.99 3.71
C TRP A 148 0.37 -22.45 3.90
N THR A 149 -0.85 -22.80 3.48
CA THR A 149 -1.37 -24.17 3.52
C THR A 149 -1.91 -24.59 2.16
N ARG A 150 -1.82 -25.88 1.85
CA ARG A 150 -2.45 -26.46 0.66
C ARG A 150 -3.81 -27.03 1.05
N GLN A 151 -4.84 -26.64 0.31
CA GLN A 151 -6.21 -27.08 0.51
C GLN A 151 -6.69 -27.86 -0.71
N PRO A 152 -7.45 -28.96 -0.54
CA PRO A 152 -8.05 -29.68 -1.66
C PRO A 152 -9.13 -28.81 -2.34
N ILE A 153 -9.26 -28.94 -3.65
CA ILE A 153 -10.24 -28.18 -4.46
C ILE A 153 -11.66 -28.75 -4.28
N LYS A 154 -11.77 -30.06 -4.02
CA LYS A 154 -13.04 -30.77 -3.78
C LYS A 154 -12.91 -31.65 -2.54
N ASP A 155 -13.95 -31.68 -1.71
CA ASP A 155 -14.03 -32.60 -0.57
C ASP A 155 -13.89 -34.04 -1.05
N GLY A 156 -12.86 -34.74 -0.54
CA GLY A 156 -12.55 -36.13 -0.90
C GLY A 156 -11.57 -36.32 -2.07
N GLN A 157 -11.08 -35.27 -2.73
CA GLN A 157 -10.01 -35.37 -3.73
C GLN A 157 -8.72 -34.68 -3.24
N GLU A 158 -7.84 -35.46 -2.61
CA GLU A 158 -6.56 -34.97 -2.07
C GLU A 158 -5.52 -34.62 -3.14
N TRP A 159 -5.70 -35.10 -4.37
CA TRP A 159 -4.72 -34.96 -5.46
C TRP A 159 -4.77 -33.62 -6.18
N GLU A 160 -5.88 -32.88 -6.06
CA GLU A 160 -6.04 -31.53 -6.61
C GLU A 160 -6.03 -30.51 -5.48
N THR A 161 -4.87 -29.88 -5.22
CA THR A 161 -4.71 -28.89 -4.15
C THR A 161 -4.32 -27.51 -4.68
N TYR A 162 -4.76 -26.47 -3.97
CA TYR A 162 -4.35 -25.08 -4.19
C TYR A 162 -3.72 -24.50 -2.92
N GLY A 163 -2.75 -23.61 -3.10
CA GLY A 163 -2.12 -22.89 -2.01
C GLY A 163 -2.98 -21.70 -1.57
N SER A 164 -3.12 -21.53 -0.27
CA SER A 164 -3.87 -20.41 0.34
C SER A 164 -3.20 -19.98 1.65
N CYS A 165 -3.24 -18.68 1.92
CA CYS A 165 -2.84 -18.13 3.20
C CYS A 165 -4.02 -18.23 4.17
N ARG A 166 -3.88 -18.99 5.26
CA ARG A 166 -4.90 -19.10 6.32
C ARG A 166 -4.33 -18.77 7.68
N ALA A 167 -5.21 -18.22 8.52
CA ALA A 167 -5.09 -18.18 9.96
C ALA A 167 -4.72 -19.55 10.54
N GLN A 168 -3.88 -19.57 11.57
CA GLN A 168 -3.39 -20.80 12.21
C GLN A 168 -4.35 -21.31 13.28
#